data_AF-V5SGA7-F1
#
_entry.id   AF-V5SGA7-F1
#
_cell.length_a   1.000
_cell.length_b   1.000
_cell.length_c   1.000
_cell.angle_alpha   90.00
_cell.angle_beta   90.00
_cell.angle_gamma   90.00
#
_symmetry.space_group_name_H-M   'P 1'
#
loop_
_entity.id
_entity.type
_entity.pdbx_description
1 polymer ?
#
loop_
_entity_poly.entity_id
_entity_poly.type
_entity_poly.pdbx_seq_one_letter_code
_entity_poly.pdbx_strand_id
1 'polypeptide(L)'
;MIMSAHSLKYTTHEGVTKLVPLDTIRLIRPMADEDKERAKESLKEKRGIDIDAARVNIRIEFGDKSSKLAQESLDAIKGQGVALVNLGSDRYVPAANITGAEAFTKEDADRLKGEDYTLKQTFRSKVETKAGTVLSSATPVQIMERRAKAMDGVPANSSNRKPVAKPA
;
A
#
# COMPACT_ATOMS: atom_id res chain seq x y z
N MET A 1 22.47 -13.18 -0.88
CA MET A 1 21.30 -13.07 0.02
C MET A 1 20.64 -11.74 -0.28
N ILE A 2 19.46 -11.74 -0.90
CA ILE A 2 18.72 -10.51 -1.26
C ILE A 2 18.04 -10.02 0.03
N MET A 3 18.51 -8.92 0.62
CA MET A 3 17.84 -8.34 1.78
C MET A 3 16.61 -7.56 1.31
N SER A 4 15.42 -8.12 1.49
CA SER A 4 14.17 -7.36 1.36
C SER A 4 14.17 -6.22 2.38
N ALA A 5 13.71 -5.03 1.99
CA ALA A 5 13.53 -3.95 2.96
C ALA A 5 12.55 -4.40 4.05
N HIS A 6 12.90 -4.24 5.33
CA HIS A 6 12.02 -4.56 6.46
C HIS A 6 11.18 -3.35 6.91
N SER A 7 11.49 -2.18 6.36
CA SER A 7 10.83 -0.92 6.68
C SER A 7 10.52 -0.14 5.40
N LEU A 8 9.48 0.68 5.47
CA LEU A 8 9.16 1.66 4.45
C LEU A 8 9.54 3.07 4.92
N LYS A 9 10.28 3.79 4.08
CA LYS A 9 10.50 5.23 4.23
C LYS A 9 9.49 5.99 3.37
N TYR A 10 8.80 6.97 3.94
CA TYR A 10 7.88 7.82 3.18
C TYR A 10 7.83 9.24 3.74
N THR A 11 7.39 10.20 2.94
CA THR A 11 7.30 11.61 3.28
C THR A 11 5.83 12.00 3.29
N THR A 12 5.35 12.51 4.43
CA THR A 12 3.95 12.92 4.55
C THR A 12 3.63 14.11 3.64
N HIS A 13 2.35 14.39 3.43
CA HIS A 13 1.91 15.63 2.77
C HIS A 13 2.44 16.92 3.43
N GLU A 14 2.82 16.87 4.72
CA GLU A 14 3.43 17.97 5.48
C GLU A 14 4.96 18.08 5.26
N GLY A 15 5.56 17.20 4.45
CA GLY A 15 7.00 17.17 4.20
C GLY A 15 7.80 16.44 5.28
N VAL A 16 7.14 15.76 6.22
CA VAL A 16 7.80 15.02 7.30
C VAL A 16 8.15 13.61 6.83
N THR A 17 9.43 13.27 6.79
CA THR A 17 9.88 11.91 6.50
C THR A 17 9.67 10.98 7.71
N LYS A 18 9.11 9.80 7.46
CA LYS A 18 8.88 8.73 8.43
C LYS A 18 9.48 7.42 7.94
N LEU A 19 9.83 6.58 8.90
CA LEU A 19 10.26 5.20 8.69
C LEU A 19 9.37 4.29 9.51
N VAL A 20 8.72 3.31 8.87
CA VAL A 20 7.77 2.41 9.53
C VAL A 20 8.08 0.96 9.17
N PRO A 21 7.91 0.00 10.10
CA PRO A 21 8.04 -1.42 9.78
C PRO A 21 6.99 -1.88 8.76
N LEU A 22 7.35 -2.75 7.82
CA LEU A 22 6.42 -3.22 6.77
C LEU A 22 5.24 -4.03 7.31
N ASP A 23 5.41 -4.70 8.44
CA ASP A 23 4.37 -5.50 9.08
C ASP A 23 3.24 -4.64 9.68
N THR A 24 3.46 -3.34 9.87
CA THR A 24 2.43 -2.38 10.27
C THR A 24 1.57 -1.91 9.09
N ILE A 25 2.01 -2.13 7.85
CA ILE A 25 1.34 -1.61 6.64
C ILE A 25 0.25 -2.57 6.20
N ARG A 26 -0.99 -2.09 6.24
CA ARG A 26 -2.17 -2.83 5.80
C ARG A 26 -2.40 -2.72 4.30
N LEU A 27 -2.34 -1.51 3.75
CA LEU A 27 -2.56 -1.25 2.32
C LEU A 27 -1.78 -0.02 1.84
N ILE A 28 -1.35 -0.05 0.59
CA ILE A 28 -0.85 1.10 -0.16
C ILE A 28 -1.72 1.27 -1.40
N ARG A 29 -2.21 2.48 -1.65
CA ARG A 29 -3.04 2.82 -2.81
C ARG A 29 -2.48 4.05 -3.52
N PRO A 30 -2.27 4.02 -4.85
CA PRO A 30 -2.17 5.23 -5.66
C PRO A 30 -3.37 6.14 -5.44
N MET A 31 -3.13 7.44 -5.51
CA MET A 31 -4.18 8.45 -5.45
C MET A 31 -4.47 8.92 -6.88
N ALA A 32 -5.71 8.71 -7.35
CA ALA A 32 -6.19 9.37 -8.57
C ALA A 32 -6.41 10.86 -8.31
N ASP A 33 -6.43 11.69 -9.35
CA ASP A 33 -6.54 13.15 -9.18
C ASP A 33 -7.83 13.55 -8.44
N GLU A 34 -8.96 12.87 -8.73
CA GLU A 34 -10.21 13.05 -7.98
C GLU A 34 -10.10 12.66 -6.49
N ASP A 35 -9.27 11.67 -6.15
CA ASP A 35 -9.03 11.30 -4.74
C ASP A 35 -8.14 12.33 -4.05
N LYS A 36 -7.20 12.95 -4.78
CA LYS A 36 -6.31 13.98 -4.24
C LYS A 36 -7.08 15.24 -3.90
N GLU A 37 -7.96 15.70 -4.79
CA GLU A 37 -8.82 16.87 -4.54
C GLU A 37 -9.75 16.62 -3.36
N ARG A 38 -10.42 15.46 -3.31
CA ARG A 38 -11.26 15.08 -2.15
C ARG A 38 -10.48 15.03 -0.84
N ALA A 39 -9.23 14.55 -0.88
CA ALA A 39 -8.37 14.53 0.31
C ALA A 39 -7.97 15.94 0.76
N LYS A 40 -7.68 16.84 -0.18
CA LYS A 40 -7.39 18.25 0.08
C LYS A 40 -8.57 18.96 0.70
N GLU A 41 -9.75 18.86 0.09
CA GLU A 41 -11.00 19.45 0.62
C GLU A 41 -11.27 18.93 2.04
N SER A 42 -11.21 17.61 2.24
CA SER A 42 -11.53 17.03 3.55
C SER A 42 -10.55 17.45 4.65
N LEU A 43 -9.25 17.61 4.35
CA LEU A 43 -8.27 18.09 5.31
C LEU A 43 -8.45 19.58 5.62
N LYS A 44 -8.79 20.38 4.61
CA LYS A 44 -9.08 21.80 4.78
C LYS A 44 -10.31 22.00 5.66
N GLU A 45 -11.41 21.30 5.38
CA GLU A 45 -12.65 21.42 6.15
C GLU A 45 -12.52 20.91 7.58
N LYS A 46 -11.91 19.74 7.79
CA LYS A 46 -11.90 19.08 9.10
C LYS A 46 -10.78 19.56 10.01
N ARG A 47 -9.68 20.05 9.45
CA ARG A 47 -8.45 20.35 10.20
C ARG A 47 -7.86 21.72 9.88
N GLY A 48 -8.42 22.47 8.94
CA GLY A 48 -7.85 23.74 8.50
C GLY A 48 -6.51 23.59 7.77
N ILE A 49 -6.17 22.38 7.30
CA ILE A 49 -4.88 22.10 6.65
C ILE A 49 -5.09 22.20 5.13
N ASP A 50 -4.45 23.19 4.51
CA ASP A 50 -4.38 23.27 3.05
C ASP A 50 -3.14 22.51 2.57
N ILE A 51 -3.35 21.60 1.62
CA ILE A 51 -2.29 20.75 1.09
C ILE A 51 -2.14 20.98 -0.41
N ASP A 52 -0.90 20.82 -0.88
CA ASP A 52 -0.64 20.71 -2.31
C ASP A 52 -1.00 19.30 -2.78
N ALA A 53 -2.22 19.16 -3.33
CA ALA A 53 -2.74 17.90 -3.85
C ALA A 53 -1.80 17.27 -4.88
N ALA A 54 -1.09 18.06 -5.69
CA ALA A 54 -0.17 17.57 -6.71
C ALA A 54 1.04 16.82 -6.12
N ARG A 55 1.39 17.08 -4.86
CA ARG A 55 2.47 16.38 -4.16
C ARG A 55 2.05 15.06 -3.54
N VAL A 56 0.75 14.77 -3.44
CA VAL A 56 0.25 13.53 -2.84
C VAL A 56 0.10 12.47 -3.92
N ASN A 57 0.84 11.36 -3.77
CA ASN A 57 0.88 10.30 -4.78
C ASN A 57 0.25 8.99 -4.29
N ILE A 58 0.37 8.68 -3.00
CA ILE A 58 -0.19 7.46 -2.42
C ILE A 58 -0.87 7.72 -1.07
N ARG A 59 -1.78 6.82 -0.73
CA ARG A 59 -2.33 6.66 0.62
C ARG A 59 -1.82 5.35 1.21
N ILE A 60 -1.27 5.42 2.41
CA ILE A 60 -0.82 4.28 3.21
C ILE A 60 -1.82 4.09 4.35
N GLU A 61 -2.37 2.90 4.46
CA GLU A 61 -3.24 2.46 5.55
C GLU A 61 -2.47 1.49 6.43
N PHE A 62 -2.59 1.65 7.74
CA PHE A 62 -1.88 0.86 8.74
C PHE A 62 -2.81 -0.16 9.40
N GLY A 63 -2.24 -1.14 10.11
CA GLY A 63 -2.99 -2.18 10.81
C GLY A 63 -3.98 -1.63 11.86
N ASP A 64 -3.69 -0.46 12.42
CA ASP A 64 -4.58 0.28 13.34
C ASP A 64 -5.72 1.04 12.62
N LYS A 65 -5.86 0.85 11.30
CA LYS A 65 -6.81 1.53 10.40
C LYS A 65 -6.58 3.04 10.25
N SER A 66 -5.50 3.58 10.82
CA SER A 66 -5.08 4.94 10.50
C SER A 66 -4.56 5.01 9.07
N SER A 67 -4.63 6.20 8.46
CA SER A 67 -4.10 6.43 7.12
C SER A 67 -3.24 7.69 7.05
N LYS A 68 -2.27 7.66 6.14
CA LYS A 68 -1.37 8.78 5.84
C LYS A 68 -1.30 8.99 4.34
N LEU A 69 -1.33 10.27 3.95
CA LEU A 69 -1.02 10.70 2.59
C LEU A 69 0.48 10.88 2.48
N ALA A 70 1.07 10.34 1.42
CA ALA A 70 2.51 10.36 1.19
C ALA A 70 2.87 10.86 -0.22
N GLN A 71 4.07 11.42 -0.34
CA GLN A 71 4.58 12.03 -1.56
C GLN A 71 5.23 11.03 -2.51
N GLU A 72 5.61 9.86 -2.03
CA GLU A 72 6.24 8.83 -2.85
C GLU A 72 5.25 8.22 -3.84
N SER A 73 5.71 7.97 -5.08
CA SER A 73 4.99 7.13 -6.03
C SER A 73 5.19 5.63 -5.70
N LEU A 74 4.34 4.76 -6.25
CA LEU A 74 4.52 3.31 -6.10
C LEU A 74 5.91 2.83 -6.55
N ASP A 75 6.46 3.42 -7.61
CA ASP A 75 7.79 3.02 -8.10
C ASP A 75 8.91 3.51 -7.19
N ALA A 76 8.74 4.67 -6.54
CA ALA A 76 9.66 5.10 -5.49
C ALA A 76 9.63 4.16 -4.28
N ILE A 77 8.45 3.64 -3.90
CA ILE A 77 8.32 2.62 -2.85
C ILE A 77 9.05 1.33 -3.25
N LYS A 78 8.81 0.81 -4.46
CA LYS A 78 9.52 -0.38 -4.98
C LYS A 78 11.02 -0.16 -5.06
N GLY A 79 11.46 1.04 -5.45
CA GLY A 79 12.88 1.43 -5.52
C GLY A 79 13.60 1.39 -4.17
N GLN A 80 12.87 1.38 -3.05
CA GLN A 80 13.43 1.14 -1.71
C GLN A 80 13.69 -0.35 -1.42
N GLY A 81 13.38 -1.25 -2.35
CA GLY A 81 13.45 -2.69 -2.14
C GLY A 81 12.20 -3.28 -1.48
N VAL A 82 11.08 -2.54 -1.46
CA VAL A 82 9.79 -3.02 -0.96
C VAL A 82 9.06 -3.77 -2.08
N ALA A 83 9.03 -5.10 -1.97
CA ALA A 83 8.21 -5.94 -2.83
C ALA A 83 6.72 -5.68 -2.58
N LEU A 84 5.96 -5.31 -3.62
CA LEU A 84 4.52 -5.04 -3.51
C LEU A 84 3.71 -6.05 -4.32
N VAL A 85 2.61 -6.52 -3.74
CA VAL A 85 1.63 -7.41 -4.36
C VAL A 85 0.34 -6.66 -4.59
N ASN A 86 -0.13 -6.61 -5.84
CA ASN A 86 -1.43 -6.04 -6.18
C ASN A 86 -2.55 -7.04 -5.83
N LEU A 87 -3.48 -6.64 -4.97
CA LEU A 87 -4.68 -7.37 -4.55
C LEU A 87 -5.91 -7.12 -5.45
N GLY A 88 -5.72 -6.34 -6.52
CA GLY A 88 -6.76 -5.85 -7.41
C GLY A 88 -7.29 -4.47 -7.01
N SER A 89 -7.77 -3.72 -8.01
CA SER A 89 -8.27 -2.35 -7.88
C SER A 89 -7.22 -1.39 -7.29
N ASP A 90 -5.98 -1.52 -7.74
CA ASP A 90 -4.82 -0.72 -7.31
C ASP A 90 -4.57 -0.68 -5.79
N ARG A 91 -4.87 -1.79 -5.13
CA ARG A 91 -4.59 -2.02 -3.72
C ARG A 91 -3.37 -2.90 -3.58
N TYR A 92 -2.33 -2.39 -2.92
CA TYR A 92 -1.05 -3.07 -2.80
C TYR A 92 -0.74 -3.40 -1.34
N VAL A 93 -0.10 -4.55 -1.11
CA VAL A 93 0.41 -4.99 0.19
C VAL A 93 1.88 -5.37 0.03
N PRO A 94 2.75 -5.08 1.02
CA PRO A 94 4.10 -5.61 1.01
C PRO A 94 4.10 -7.15 0.97
N ALA A 95 4.84 -7.75 0.03
CA ALA A 95 4.85 -9.21 -0.16
C ALA A 95 5.29 -9.95 1.12
N ALA A 96 6.26 -9.39 1.85
CA ALA A 96 6.74 -9.89 3.13
C ALA A 96 5.69 -9.84 4.25
N ASN A 97 4.62 -9.08 4.06
CA ASN A 97 3.52 -8.99 5.02
C ASN A 97 2.46 -10.08 4.82
N ILE A 98 2.36 -10.67 3.62
CA ILE A 98 1.38 -11.72 3.31
C ILE A 98 1.82 -13.04 3.94
N THR A 99 0.96 -13.60 4.79
CA THR A 99 1.15 -14.89 5.47
C THR A 99 0.33 -16.01 4.83
N GLY A 100 -0.79 -15.68 4.17
CA GLY A 100 -1.62 -16.65 3.47
C GLY A 100 -2.72 -16.00 2.64
N ALA A 101 -3.39 -16.80 1.82
CA ALA A 101 -4.59 -16.38 1.10
C ALA A 101 -5.57 -17.55 1.00
N GLU A 102 -6.85 -17.27 1.21
CA GLU A 102 -7.94 -18.24 1.18
C GLU A 102 -9.07 -17.76 0.28
N ALA A 103 -9.86 -18.67 -0.26
CA ALA A 103 -11.03 -18.30 -1.07
C ALA A 103 -12.03 -17.51 -0.21
N PHE A 104 -12.63 -16.48 -0.81
CA PHE A 104 -13.72 -15.74 -0.18
C PHE A 104 -15.03 -16.49 -0.44
N THR A 105 -15.68 -16.98 0.61
CA THR A 105 -16.86 -17.84 0.50
C THR A 105 -18.16 -17.05 0.65
N LYS A 106 -19.30 -17.71 0.41
CA LYS A 106 -20.62 -17.11 0.61
C LYS A 106 -20.87 -16.82 2.09
N GLU A 107 -20.40 -17.69 2.99
CA GLU A 107 -20.48 -17.51 4.44
C GLU A 107 -19.67 -16.28 4.88
N ASP A 108 -18.51 -16.03 4.27
CA ASP A 108 -17.76 -14.78 4.48
C ASP A 108 -18.57 -13.55 4.08
N ALA A 109 -19.24 -13.60 2.91
CA ALA A 109 -20.08 -12.52 2.43
C ALA A 109 -21.28 -12.27 3.34
N ASP A 110 -21.94 -13.33 3.81
CA ASP A 110 -23.13 -13.24 4.65
C ASP A 110 -22.78 -12.73 6.05
N ARG A 111 -21.60 -13.06 6.59
CA ARG A 111 -21.09 -12.44 7.83
C ARG A 111 -20.88 -10.93 7.69
N LEU A 112 -20.42 -10.45 6.54
CA LEU A 112 -20.18 -9.03 6.30
C LEU A 112 -21.48 -8.24 6.07
N LYS A 113 -22.52 -8.86 5.49
CA LYS A 113 -23.82 -8.20 5.29
C LYS A 113 -24.54 -7.87 6.61
N GLY A 114 -24.26 -8.61 7.69
CA GLY A 114 -24.82 -8.35 9.01
C GLY A 114 -24.37 -7.03 9.65
N GLU A 115 -23.33 -6.39 9.09
CA GLU A 115 -22.75 -5.13 9.61
C GLU A 115 -23.10 -3.90 8.73
N ASP A 116 -24.26 -3.87 8.07
CA ASP A 116 -24.68 -2.81 7.12
C ASP A 116 -23.72 -2.59 5.93
N TYR A 117 -22.88 -3.58 5.63
CA TYR A 117 -21.87 -3.50 4.56
C TYR A 117 -22.42 -3.99 3.22
N THR A 118 -22.63 -3.06 2.29
CA THR A 118 -22.78 -3.41 0.86
C THR A 118 -21.39 -3.62 0.26
N LEU A 119 -21.10 -4.85 -0.15
CA LEU A 119 -19.86 -5.16 -0.88
C LEU A 119 -19.94 -4.49 -2.27
N LYS A 120 -19.31 -3.31 -2.41
CA LYS A 120 -19.24 -2.56 -3.67
C LYS A 120 -18.41 -3.25 -4.77
N GLN A 121 -17.73 -4.35 -4.44
CA GLN A 121 -16.81 -5.05 -5.32
C GLN A 121 -16.92 -6.57 -5.12
N THR A 122 -16.65 -7.34 -6.17
CA THR A 122 -16.58 -8.80 -6.11
C THR A 122 -15.23 -9.22 -5.53
N PHE A 123 -15.26 -9.81 -4.34
CA PHE A 123 -14.09 -10.41 -3.70
C PHE A 123 -13.98 -11.90 -4.05
N ARG A 124 -12.75 -12.35 -4.30
CA ARG A 124 -12.43 -13.75 -4.62
C ARG A 124 -11.53 -14.40 -3.56
N SER A 125 -10.84 -13.60 -2.76
CA SER A 125 -10.00 -14.11 -1.68
C SER A 125 -9.96 -13.21 -0.46
N LYS A 126 -9.67 -13.83 0.68
CA LYS A 126 -9.19 -13.21 1.92
C LYS A 126 -7.68 -13.37 1.95
N VAL A 127 -6.96 -12.27 2.13
CA VAL A 127 -5.50 -12.27 2.21
C VAL A 127 -5.11 -11.99 3.64
N GLU A 128 -4.47 -12.96 4.28
CA GLU A 128 -3.95 -12.82 5.63
C GLU A 128 -2.60 -12.10 5.59
N THR A 129 -2.47 -11.08 6.43
CA THR A 129 -1.25 -10.29 6.55
C THR A 129 -0.92 -10.06 8.02
N LYS A 130 0.32 -9.67 8.36
CA LYS A 130 0.65 -9.29 9.74
C LYS A 130 -0.05 -8.01 10.19
N ALA A 131 -0.61 -7.22 9.25
CA ALA A 131 -1.46 -6.05 9.50
C ALA A 131 -2.97 -6.36 9.40
N GLY A 132 -3.35 -7.64 9.58
CA GLY A 132 -4.72 -8.13 9.54
C GLY A 132 -5.21 -8.55 8.14
N THR A 133 -6.45 -9.02 8.08
CA THR A 133 -7.04 -9.59 6.86
C THR A 133 -7.48 -8.50 5.88
N VAL A 134 -7.20 -8.69 4.59
CA VAL A 134 -7.61 -7.80 3.49
C VAL A 134 -8.36 -8.58 2.41
N LEU A 135 -9.50 -8.05 1.96
CA LEU A 135 -10.27 -8.65 0.87
C LEU A 135 -9.70 -8.29 -0.50
N SER A 136 -9.57 -9.27 -1.37
CA SER A 136 -8.92 -9.19 -2.68
C SER A 136 -9.87 -9.66 -3.78
N SER A 137 -9.79 -9.03 -4.96
CA SER A 137 -10.52 -9.48 -6.16
C SER A 137 -9.72 -10.50 -6.98
N ALA A 138 -8.44 -10.71 -6.65
CA ALA A 138 -7.64 -11.80 -7.21
C ALA A 138 -7.92 -13.13 -6.47
N THR A 139 -7.69 -14.26 -7.12
CA THR A 139 -7.81 -15.58 -6.48
C THR A 139 -6.65 -15.84 -5.50
N PRO A 140 -6.79 -16.77 -4.54
CA PRO A 140 -5.70 -17.09 -3.61
C PRO A 140 -4.42 -17.51 -4.33
N VAL A 141 -4.54 -18.33 -5.37
CA VAL A 141 -3.42 -18.78 -6.20
C VAL A 141 -2.72 -17.59 -6.85
N GLN A 142 -3.46 -16.67 -7.45
CA GLN A 142 -2.89 -15.45 -8.05
C GLN A 142 -2.16 -14.58 -7.03
N ILE A 143 -2.68 -14.48 -5.80
CA ILE A 143 -2.01 -13.72 -4.73
C ILE A 143 -0.68 -14.38 -4.35
N MET A 144 -0.67 -15.69 -4.14
CA MET A 144 0.53 -16.41 -3.73
C MET A 144 1.59 -16.45 -4.83
N GLU A 145 1.19 -16.59 -6.11
CA GLU A 145 2.10 -16.47 -7.26
C GLU A 145 2.70 -15.08 -7.38
N ARG A 146 1.88 -14.03 -7.26
CA ARG A 146 2.36 -12.63 -7.27
C ARG A 146 3.31 -12.36 -6.11
N ARG A 147 3.01 -12.91 -4.92
CA ARG A 147 3.87 -12.83 -3.74
C ARG A 147 5.22 -13.48 -4.00
N ALA A 148 5.24 -14.72 -4.50
CA ALA A 148 6.47 -15.42 -4.84
C ALA A 148 7.30 -14.61 -5.83
N LYS A 149 6.69 -14.19 -6.95
CA LYS A 149 7.34 -13.36 -7.97
C LYS A 149 7.87 -12.03 -7.41
N ALA A 150 7.12 -11.38 -6.53
CA ALA A 150 7.53 -10.11 -5.94
C ALA A 150 8.71 -10.28 -4.97
N MET A 151 8.78 -11.39 -4.24
CA MET A 151 9.89 -11.72 -3.34
C MET A 151 11.16 -12.09 -4.12
N ASP A 152 11.03 -12.78 -5.26
CA ASP A 152 12.15 -13.15 -6.13
C ASP A 152 12.68 -11.97 -6.95
N GLY A 153 11.80 -11.02 -7.29
CA GLY A 153 12.07 -9.91 -8.20
C GLY A 153 12.64 -8.64 -7.54
N VAL A 154 12.98 -8.63 -6.25
CA VAL A 154 13.56 -7.44 -5.60
C VAL A 154 15.03 -7.30 -6.03
N PRO A 155 15.41 -6.29 -6.83
CA PRO A 155 16.82 -6.11 -7.20
C PRO A 155 17.64 -5.73 -5.95
N ALA A 156 18.73 -6.47 -5.74
CA ALA A 156 19.71 -6.18 -4.70
C ALA A 156 20.61 -4.98 -5.09
N ASN A 157 20.07 -3.75 -5.15
CA ASN A 157 20.88 -2.53 -5.04
C ASN A 157 20.05 -1.25 -5.13
N SER A 158 19.95 -0.51 -4.03
CA SER A 158 19.69 0.93 -4.05
C SER A 158 20.70 1.72 -3.22
N SER A 159 21.93 1.21 -3.11
CA SER A 159 23.08 1.91 -2.52
C SER A 159 24.16 2.19 -3.56
N ASN A 160 23.89 3.02 -4.57
CA ASN A 160 24.92 3.81 -5.28
C ASN A 160 24.33 4.78 -6.33
N ARG A 161 23.58 5.80 -5.92
CA ARG A 161 23.57 7.05 -6.70
C ARG A 161 24.62 7.97 -6.10
N LYS A 162 25.86 7.88 -6.62
CA LYS A 162 26.86 8.94 -6.42
C LYS A 162 26.27 10.26 -6.94
N PRO A 163 26.43 11.38 -6.23
CA PRO A 163 25.99 12.68 -6.72
C PRO A 163 26.81 13.04 -7.97
N VAL A 164 26.11 13.27 -9.09
CA VAL A 164 26.71 13.80 -10.31
C VAL A 164 27.00 15.28 -10.05
N ALA A 165 28.27 15.63 -9.89
CA ALA A 165 28.73 17.01 -9.88
C ALA A 165 28.48 17.63 -11.27
N LYS A 166 27.88 18.84 -11.29
CA LYS A 166 27.76 19.67 -12.50
C LYS A 166 29.15 20.18 -12.92
N PRO A 167 29.53 20.17 -14.20
CA PRO A 167 30.65 20.96 -14.67
C PRO A 167 30.26 22.45 -14.71
N ALA A 168 31.25 23.29 -14.41
CA ALA A 168 31.22 24.75 -14.56
C ALA A 168 31.36 25.15 -16.04
#